data_AF-A0A7X8M9P6-F1
#
_entry.id   AF-A0A7X8M9P6-F1
#
_cell.length_a   1.000
_cell.length_b   1.000
_cell.length_c   1.000
_cell.angle_alpha   90.00
_cell.angle_beta   90.00
_cell.angle_gamma   90.00
#
_symmetry.space_group_name_H-M   'P 1'
#
loop_
_entity.id
_entity.type
_entity.pdbx_description
1 polymer ?
#
loop_
_entity_poly.entity_id
_entity_poly.type
_entity_poly.pdbx_seq_one_letter_code
_entity_poly.pdbx_strand_id
1 'polypeptide(L)'
;MATGLSVGQVTMEPDSLNEHLRPFKPYLNRTYIGHFAQEPGQPAATDVARWERILNGQAIRMLHSVNDGEYGGETILFWDKTRRSLVYYYFTTAGFFTNGTMILEGDKWVSHEVVTNNANGITEVRSTSQFLPDGRMHTVAEFKQNGQWVHGHTIDYVESPESRMVFR
;
A
#
# COMPACT_ATOMS: atom_id res chain seq x y z
N MET A 1 -9.67 1.44 -55.00
CA MET A 1 -8.89 2.39 -54.19
C MET A 1 -9.48 2.40 -52.79
N ALA A 2 -8.93 1.61 -51.86
CA ALA A 2 -9.42 1.55 -50.49
C ALA A 2 -8.73 2.65 -49.66
N THR A 3 -9.51 3.60 -49.17
CA THR A 3 -9.07 4.66 -48.25
C THR A 3 -8.84 4.06 -46.87
N GLY A 4 -7.59 3.95 -46.46
CA GLY A 4 -7.21 3.56 -45.10
C GLY A 4 -7.54 4.67 -44.11
N LEU A 5 -8.32 4.33 -43.07
CA LEU A 5 -8.51 5.18 -41.90
C LEU A 5 -7.18 5.26 -41.14
N SER A 6 -6.62 6.46 -41.04
CA SER A 6 -5.50 6.74 -40.14
C SER A 6 -6.03 6.71 -38.71
N VAL A 7 -5.67 5.66 -37.97
CA VAL A 7 -5.82 5.64 -36.51
C VAL A 7 -4.78 6.62 -35.97
N GLY A 8 -5.25 7.77 -35.48
CA GLY A 8 -4.38 8.74 -34.81
C GLY A 8 -3.62 8.06 -33.68
N GLN A 9 -2.30 8.15 -33.70
CA GLN A 9 -1.48 7.77 -32.55
C GLN A 9 -1.85 8.70 -31.39
N VAL A 10 -2.60 8.18 -30.42
CA VAL A 10 -2.68 8.79 -29.11
C VAL A 10 -1.29 8.66 -28.50
N THR A 11 -0.52 9.74 -28.53
CA THR A 11 0.68 9.89 -27.72
C THR A 11 0.22 9.90 -26.26
N MET A 12 0.22 8.74 -25.62
CA MET A 12 -0.05 8.62 -24.19
C MET A 12 1.06 9.32 -23.41
N GLU A 13 0.70 10.30 -22.58
CA GLU A 13 1.66 10.93 -21.69
C GLU A 13 2.28 9.86 -20.77
N PRO A 14 3.62 9.69 -20.80
CA PRO A 14 4.35 8.70 -20.00
C PRO A 14 4.06 8.80 -18.49
N ASP A 15 3.61 9.98 -18.05
CA ASP A 15 3.43 10.38 -16.67
C ASP A 15 1.95 10.43 -16.22
N SER A 16 1.04 9.90 -17.05
CA SER A 16 -0.38 9.87 -16.73
C SER A 16 -0.66 8.94 -15.54
N LEU A 17 -1.17 9.51 -14.46
CA LEU A 17 -1.66 8.83 -13.26
C LEU A 17 -3.14 9.17 -13.12
N ASN A 18 -3.98 8.17 -12.81
CA ASN A 18 -5.40 8.37 -12.53
C ASN A 18 -5.56 9.51 -11.51
N GLU A 19 -6.53 10.40 -11.72
CA GLU A 19 -6.67 11.60 -10.91
C GLU A 19 -6.86 11.32 -9.42
N HIS A 20 -7.54 10.22 -9.08
CA HIS A 20 -7.75 9.79 -7.70
C HIS A 20 -6.50 9.21 -7.04
N LEU A 21 -5.47 8.88 -7.83
CA LEU A 21 -4.17 8.39 -7.36
C LEU A 21 -3.11 9.51 -7.30
N ARG A 22 -3.39 10.71 -7.81
CA ARG A 22 -2.45 11.85 -7.80
C ARG A 22 -1.87 12.19 -6.43
N PRO A 23 -2.61 12.08 -5.31
CA PRO A 23 -2.02 12.35 -4.00
C PRO A 23 -0.79 11.50 -3.66
N PHE A 24 -0.66 10.30 -4.26
CA PHE A 24 0.47 9.41 -4.03
C PHE A 24 1.70 9.75 -4.91
N LYS A 25 1.58 10.67 -5.88
CA LYS A 25 2.67 11.00 -6.82
C LYS A 25 4.03 11.26 -6.15
N PRO A 26 4.13 11.94 -5.00
CA PRO A 26 5.41 12.15 -4.33
C PRO A 26 6.13 10.86 -3.90
N TYR A 27 5.39 9.77 -3.66
CA TYR A 27 5.87 8.50 -3.11
C TYR A 27 6.20 7.46 -4.19
N LEU A 28 5.72 7.66 -5.41
CA LEU A 28 5.89 6.71 -6.50
C LEU A 28 7.34 6.61 -6.95
N ASN A 29 7.72 5.40 -7.35
CA ASN A 29 9.06 5.04 -7.82
C ASN A 29 10.17 5.23 -6.77
N ARG A 30 9.81 5.21 -5.48
CA ARG A 30 10.73 5.28 -4.35
C ARG A 30 10.68 4.03 -3.48
N THR A 31 11.71 3.88 -2.66
CA THR A 31 11.84 2.84 -1.64
C THR A 31 11.91 3.50 -0.28
N TYR A 32 11.24 2.91 0.69
CA TYR A 32 11.18 3.39 2.07
C TYR A 32 11.59 2.27 3.00
N ILE A 33 12.18 2.64 4.14
CA ILE A 33 12.37 1.74 5.27
C ILE A 33 11.50 2.22 6.43
N GLY A 34 10.66 1.33 6.92
CA GLY A 34 9.79 1.51 8.06
C GLY A 34 10.42 0.91 9.31
N HIS A 35 10.38 1.65 10.41
CA HIS A 35 10.75 1.16 11.73
C HIS A 35 9.50 1.00 12.57
N PHE A 36 9.28 -0.22 13.06
CA PHE A 36 8.16 -0.50 13.95
C PHE A 36 8.45 0.13 15.31
N ALA A 37 7.43 0.73 15.92
CA ALA A 37 7.50 1.16 17.31
C ALA A 37 7.84 -0.05 18.19
N GLN A 38 8.72 0.15 19.16
CA GLN A 38 9.21 -0.94 19.98
C GLN A 38 8.16 -1.34 21.01
N GLU A 39 7.71 -2.58 20.92
CA GLU A 39 6.84 -3.20 21.91
C GLU A 39 7.66 -3.97 22.97
N PRO A 40 7.27 -3.95 24.25
CA PRO A 40 7.99 -4.68 25.30
C PRO A 40 8.15 -6.17 24.98
N GLY A 41 9.39 -6.65 24.95
CA GLY A 41 9.70 -8.07 24.74
C GLY A 41 9.70 -8.52 23.28
N GLN A 42 9.50 -7.62 22.31
CA GLN A 42 9.64 -7.92 20.88
C GLN A 42 10.98 -7.42 20.32
N PRO A 43 11.61 -8.17 19.40
CA PRO A 43 12.78 -7.66 18.68
C PRO A 43 12.38 -6.44 17.83
N ALA A 44 13.36 -5.60 17.53
CA ALA A 44 13.16 -4.53 16.55
C ALA A 44 12.76 -5.14 15.21
N ALA A 45 11.74 -4.57 14.57
CA ALA A 45 11.27 -4.99 13.26
C ALA A 45 11.41 -3.84 12.26
N THR A 46 11.65 -4.21 11.00
CA THR A 46 11.72 -3.26 9.89
C THR A 46 10.93 -3.76 8.70
N ASP A 47 10.41 -2.83 7.91
CA ASP A 47 9.72 -3.11 6.64
C ASP A 47 10.35 -2.28 5.52
N VAL A 48 10.79 -2.94 4.45
CA VAL A 48 11.18 -2.26 3.22
C VAL A 48 9.96 -2.18 2.30
N ALA A 49 9.51 -0.95 2.03
CA ALA A 49 8.35 -0.69 1.20
C ALA A 49 8.75 -0.05 -0.15
N ARG A 50 8.26 -0.59 -1.27
CA ARG A 50 8.51 -0.06 -2.62
C ARG A 50 7.19 0.30 -3.29
N TRP A 51 7.08 1.55 -3.76
CA TRP A 51 5.85 2.08 -4.35
C TRP A 51 6.01 2.29 -5.85
N GLU A 52 5.14 1.71 -6.67
CA GLU A 52 5.31 1.69 -8.12
C GLU A 52 4.03 2.06 -8.84
N ARG A 53 4.15 2.90 -9.88
CA ARG A 53 3.09 3.08 -10.85
C ARG A 53 3.01 1.83 -11.72
N ILE A 54 1.82 1.25 -11.86
CA ILE A 54 1.58 0.09 -12.72
C ILE A 54 0.33 0.32 -13.60
N LEU A 55 0.08 -0.59 -14.54
CA LEU A 55 -1.11 -0.61 -15.38
C LEU A 55 -1.41 0.75 -16.04
N ASN A 56 -0.38 1.39 -16.60
CA ASN A 56 -0.47 2.71 -17.22
C ASN A 56 -1.10 3.78 -16.30
N GLY A 57 -0.80 3.72 -14.99
CA GLY A 57 -1.24 4.72 -14.02
C GLY A 57 -2.68 4.51 -13.54
N GLN A 58 -3.30 3.38 -13.85
CA GLN A 58 -4.61 3.03 -13.29
C GLN A 58 -4.50 2.36 -11.92
N ALA A 59 -3.31 1.92 -11.51
CA ALA A 59 -3.07 1.34 -10.20
C ALA A 59 -1.67 1.69 -9.67
N ILE A 60 -1.54 1.56 -8.36
CA ILE A 60 -0.28 1.63 -7.61
C ILE A 60 -0.02 0.24 -7.03
N ARG A 61 1.21 -0.25 -7.22
CA ARG A 61 1.73 -1.41 -6.51
C ARG A 61 2.53 -0.94 -5.30
N MET A 62 2.30 -1.55 -4.15
CA MET A 62 3.15 -1.41 -2.97
C MET A 62 3.67 -2.80 -2.59
N LEU A 63 4.99 -2.97 -2.60
CA LEU A 63 5.63 -4.18 -2.11
C LEU A 63 6.13 -3.94 -0.69
N HIS A 64 5.98 -4.93 0.19
CA HIS A 64 6.47 -4.94 1.56
C HIS A 64 7.38 -6.15 1.78
N SER A 65 8.48 -5.94 2.50
CA SER A 65 9.44 -6.98 2.91
C SER A 65 9.86 -6.69 4.33
N VAL A 66 9.33 -7.48 5.25
CA VAL A 66 9.54 -7.36 6.69
C VAL A 66 10.70 -8.25 7.09
N ASN A 67 11.61 -7.70 7.90
CA ASN A 67 12.76 -8.39 8.50
C ASN A 67 13.53 -9.26 7.49
N ASP A 68 14.07 -8.63 6.44
CA ASP A 68 14.85 -9.30 5.39
C ASP A 68 14.11 -10.46 4.70
N GLY A 69 12.79 -10.35 4.59
CA GLY A 69 11.93 -11.29 3.86
C GLY A 69 11.35 -12.42 4.72
N GLU A 70 11.37 -12.31 6.06
CA GLU A 70 10.61 -13.21 6.94
C GLU A 70 9.10 -13.18 6.66
N TYR A 71 8.60 -11.99 6.33
CA TYR A 71 7.23 -11.78 5.86
C TYR A 71 7.25 -10.75 4.73
N GLY A 72 6.29 -10.85 3.83
CA GLY A 72 6.13 -9.84 2.80
C GLY A 72 4.74 -9.84 2.21
N GLY A 73 4.50 -8.86 1.36
CA GLY A 73 3.30 -8.84 0.59
C GLY A 73 3.27 -7.79 -0.50
N GLU A 74 2.23 -7.88 -1.32
CA GLU A 74 2.01 -7.03 -2.48
C GLU A 74 0.59 -6.46 -2.41
N THR A 75 0.49 -5.14 -2.37
CA THR A 75 -0.77 -4.41 -2.46
C THR A 75 -0.94 -3.84 -3.86
N ILE A 76 -2.13 -4.03 -4.45
CA ILE A 76 -2.55 -3.35 -5.68
C ILE A 76 -3.70 -2.40 -5.33
N LEU A 77 -3.44 -1.10 -5.36
CA LEU A 77 -4.38 -0.02 -5.06
C LEU A 77 -4.87 0.64 -6.35
N PHE A 78 -6.19 0.80 -6.51
CA PHE A 78 -6.81 1.41 -7.69
C PHE A 78 -8.11 2.12 -7.32
N TRP A 79 -8.59 2.98 -8.23
CA TRP A 79 -9.88 3.64 -8.06
C TRP A 79 -11.02 2.78 -8.60
N ASP A 80 -11.99 2.44 -7.74
CA ASP A 80 -13.23 1.79 -8.14
C ASP A 80 -14.31 2.85 -8.39
N LYS A 81 -14.72 3.00 -9.65
CA LYS A 81 -15.73 3.98 -10.07
C LYS A 81 -17.13 3.69 -9.51
N THR A 82 -17.46 2.42 -9.31
CA THR A 82 -18.77 1.99 -8.79
C THR A 82 -18.86 2.30 -7.30
N ARG A 83 -17.79 2.00 -6.55
CA ARG A 83 -17.71 2.27 -5.11
C ARG A 83 -17.36 3.71 -4.78
N ARG A 84 -16.83 4.47 -5.75
CA ARG A 84 -16.30 5.83 -5.57
C ARG A 84 -15.29 5.91 -4.43
N SER A 85 -14.38 4.93 -4.40
CA SER A 85 -13.36 4.81 -3.37
C SER A 85 -12.08 4.24 -3.99
N LEU A 86 -10.94 4.50 -3.34
CA LEU A 86 -9.78 3.65 -3.56
C LEU A 86 -10.08 2.28 -2.95
N VAL A 87 -9.75 1.24 -3.70
CA VAL A 87 -9.88 -0.16 -3.35
C VAL A 87 -8.53 -0.82 -3.53
N TYR A 88 -8.23 -1.78 -2.68
CA TYR A 88 -7.02 -2.56 -2.83
C TYR A 88 -7.21 -4.02 -2.46
N TYR A 89 -6.30 -4.84 -3.00
CA TYR A 89 -6.04 -6.20 -2.56
C TYR A 89 -4.60 -6.26 -2.07
N TYR A 90 -4.38 -6.94 -0.95
CA TYR A 90 -3.06 -7.19 -0.40
C TYR A 90 -2.84 -8.70 -0.26
N PHE A 91 -1.82 -9.21 -0.95
CA PHE A 91 -1.45 -10.62 -0.97
C PHE A 91 -0.20 -10.83 -0.14
N THR A 92 -0.16 -11.91 0.64
CA THR A 92 0.92 -12.12 1.61
C THR A 92 1.74 -13.37 1.29
N THR A 93 3.01 -13.38 1.69
CA THR A 93 3.83 -14.60 1.65
C THR A 93 3.34 -15.69 2.62
N ALA A 94 2.51 -15.33 3.59
CA ALA A 94 1.86 -16.26 4.52
C ALA A 94 0.64 -16.99 3.93
N GLY A 95 0.36 -16.82 2.64
CA GLY A 95 -0.67 -17.60 1.92
C GLY A 95 -2.11 -17.11 2.13
N PHE A 96 -2.30 -15.95 2.77
CA PHE A 96 -3.60 -15.29 2.92
C PHE A 96 -3.62 -13.94 2.19
N PHE A 97 -4.80 -13.36 2.04
CA PHE A 97 -4.95 -12.03 1.44
C PHE A 97 -5.99 -11.20 2.18
N THR A 98 -5.89 -9.90 2.04
CA THR A 98 -6.90 -8.94 2.48
C THR A 98 -7.41 -8.15 1.28
N ASN A 99 -8.58 -7.55 1.45
CA ASN A 99 -9.05 -6.52 0.54
C ASN A 99 -9.77 -5.46 1.33
N GLY A 100 -9.66 -4.23 0.86
CA GLY A 100 -10.13 -3.09 1.61
C GLY A 100 -10.35 -1.87 0.76
N THR A 101 -10.76 -0.82 1.46
CA THR A 101 -10.91 0.53 0.92
C THR A 101 -9.96 1.47 1.60
N MET A 102 -9.59 2.54 0.91
CA MET A 102 -8.80 3.63 1.45
C MET A 102 -9.46 4.96 1.11
N ILE A 103 -9.60 5.83 2.11
CA ILE A 103 -10.22 7.16 1.97
C ILE A 103 -9.34 8.22 2.63
N LEU A 104 -9.45 9.45 2.17
CA LEU A 104 -8.76 10.59 2.78
C LEU A 104 -9.71 11.27 3.78
N GLU A 105 -9.35 11.27 5.06
CA GLU A 105 -10.05 11.97 6.13
C GLU A 105 -9.15 13.09 6.67
N GLY A 106 -9.42 14.33 6.29
CA GLY A 106 -8.55 15.46 6.62
C GLY A 106 -7.18 15.31 5.95
N ASP A 107 -6.13 15.15 6.75
CA ASP A 107 -4.73 14.95 6.34
C ASP A 107 -4.28 13.48 6.42
N LYS A 108 -5.20 12.57 6.74
CA LYS A 108 -4.92 11.16 7.01
C LYS A 108 -5.57 10.24 5.99
N TRP A 109 -4.81 9.28 5.48
CA TRP A 109 -5.36 8.15 4.74
C TRP A 109 -5.86 7.11 5.74
N VAL A 110 -7.15 6.79 5.67
CA VAL A 110 -7.77 5.76 6.50
C VAL A 110 -8.04 4.56 5.61
N SER A 111 -7.46 3.42 5.95
CA SER A 111 -7.78 2.14 5.32
C SER A 111 -8.56 1.23 6.25
N HIS A 112 -9.42 0.41 5.65
CA HIS A 112 -10.13 -0.66 6.35
C HIS A 112 -10.24 -1.85 5.41
N GLU A 113 -9.80 -3.01 5.90
CA GLU A 113 -9.78 -4.25 5.17
C GLU A 113 -10.33 -5.42 5.98
N VAL A 114 -10.84 -6.39 5.23
CA VAL A 114 -11.25 -7.68 5.76
C VAL A 114 -10.16 -8.69 5.45
N VAL A 115 -9.79 -9.48 6.45
CA VAL A 115 -8.79 -10.53 6.33
C VAL A 115 -9.48 -11.83 5.93
N THR A 116 -8.97 -12.48 4.89
CA THR A 116 -9.50 -13.75 4.38
C THR A 116 -8.42 -14.82 4.47
N ASN A 117 -8.78 -16.03 4.93
CA ASN A 117 -7.91 -17.21 5.00
C ASN A 117 -6.67 -17.07 5.92
N ASN A 118 -6.74 -16.30 7.01
CA ASN A 118 -5.66 -16.25 7.98
C ASN A 118 -5.83 -17.29 9.10
N ALA A 119 -4.71 -17.62 9.76
CA ALA A 119 -4.69 -18.57 10.87
C ALA A 119 -4.58 -17.90 12.26
N ASN A 120 -4.42 -16.57 12.33
CA ASN A 120 -4.12 -15.83 13.56
C ASN A 120 -5.31 -15.12 14.20
N GLY A 121 -6.54 -15.36 13.73
CA GLY A 121 -7.77 -14.86 14.35
C GLY A 121 -8.06 -13.37 14.15
N ILE A 122 -7.27 -12.66 13.33
CA ILE A 122 -7.52 -11.26 12.95
C ILE A 122 -8.59 -11.23 11.86
N THR A 123 -9.75 -10.64 12.08
CA THR A 123 -10.80 -10.65 11.03
C THR A 123 -10.79 -9.41 10.16
N GLU A 124 -10.33 -8.28 10.71
CA GLU A 124 -10.27 -6.99 10.03
C GLU A 124 -9.04 -6.23 10.49
N VAL A 125 -8.52 -5.37 9.62
CA VAL A 125 -7.46 -4.41 9.95
C VAL A 125 -7.94 -3.04 9.55
N ARG A 126 -7.70 -2.04 10.38
CA ARG A 126 -7.83 -0.63 9.97
C ARG A 126 -6.52 0.07 10.21
N SER A 127 -6.21 1.06 9.38
CA SER A 127 -4.98 1.82 9.49
C SER A 127 -5.22 3.30 9.22
N THR A 128 -4.43 4.13 9.86
CA THR A 128 -4.33 5.56 9.61
C THR A 128 -2.90 5.88 9.21
N SER A 129 -2.72 6.43 8.00
CA SER A 129 -1.41 6.84 7.48
C SER A 129 -1.38 8.35 7.26
N GLN A 130 -0.42 9.01 7.88
CA GLN A 130 -0.07 10.40 7.63
C GLN A 130 1.13 10.48 6.70
N PHE A 131 0.97 11.28 5.66
CA PHE A 131 1.96 11.55 4.64
C PHE A 131 2.56 12.92 4.92
N LEU A 132 3.77 12.93 5.47
CA LEU A 132 4.40 14.13 6.01
C LEU A 132 5.05 14.97 4.90
N PRO A 133 5.12 16.31 5.06
CA PRO A 133 5.67 17.20 4.03
C PRO A 133 7.13 16.93 3.65
N ASP A 134 7.90 16.30 4.54
CA ASP A 134 9.30 15.91 4.31
C ASP A 134 9.45 14.55 3.63
N GLY A 135 8.35 13.95 3.16
CA GLY A 135 8.33 12.66 2.48
C GLY A 135 8.29 11.45 3.41
N ARG A 136 8.33 11.65 4.74
CA ARG A 136 8.12 10.57 5.71
C ARG A 136 6.67 10.13 5.75
N MET A 137 6.44 8.92 6.25
CA MET A 137 5.08 8.40 6.50
C MET A 137 4.98 7.88 7.91
N HIS A 138 3.90 8.20 8.60
CA HIS A 138 3.58 7.66 9.92
C HIS A 138 2.30 6.85 9.82
N THR A 139 2.35 5.57 10.17
CA THR A 139 1.21 4.66 10.04
C THR A 139 0.89 4.00 11.36
N VAL A 140 -0.39 3.99 11.74
CA VAL A 140 -0.91 3.28 12.91
C VAL A 140 -2.02 2.34 12.47
N ALA A 141 -1.83 1.05 12.71
CA ALA A 141 -2.79 0.00 12.45
C ALA A 141 -3.43 -0.53 13.74
N GLU A 142 -4.68 -0.97 13.62
CA GLU A 142 -5.42 -1.70 14.65
C GLU A 142 -5.98 -2.99 14.06
N PHE A 143 -5.99 -4.03 14.87
CA PHE A 143 -6.47 -5.35 14.47
C PHE A 143 -7.76 -5.68 15.18
N LYS A 144 -8.71 -6.25 14.45
CA LYS A 144 -9.92 -6.79 15.06
C LYS A 144 -9.68 -8.25 15.42
N GLN A 145 -9.55 -8.53 16.71
CA GLN A 145 -9.33 -9.86 17.28
C GLN A 145 -10.45 -10.15 18.28
N ASN A 146 -11.07 -11.33 18.18
CA ASN A 146 -12.16 -11.73 19.07
C ASN A 146 -13.31 -10.68 19.13
N GLY A 147 -13.57 -10.01 18.00
CA GLY A 147 -14.60 -8.97 17.90
C GLY A 147 -14.21 -7.60 18.49
N GLN A 148 -13.02 -7.46 19.06
CA GLN A 148 -12.52 -6.23 19.65
C GLN A 148 -11.37 -5.63 18.83
N TRP A 149 -11.34 -4.31 18.72
CA TRP A 149 -10.20 -3.60 18.15
C TRP A 149 -9.10 -3.49 19.19
N VAL A 150 -7.90 -3.93 18.82
CA VAL A 150 -6.69 -3.81 19.63
C VAL A 150 -5.62 -3.08 18.84
N HIS A 151 -4.68 -2.45 19.55
CA HIS A 151 -3.52 -1.85 18.89
C HIS A 151 -2.78 -2.91 18.07
N GLY A 152 -2.44 -2.55 16.83
CA GLY A 152 -1.67 -3.39 15.92
C GLY A 152 -0.23 -2.91 15.86
N HIS A 153 0.12 -2.24 14.77
CA HIS A 153 1.48 -1.73 14.53
C HIS A 153 1.49 -0.21 14.44
N THR A 154 2.56 0.40 14.96
CA THR A 154 2.94 1.77 14.62
C THR A 154 4.25 1.71 13.83
N ILE A 155 4.31 2.36 12.67
CA ILE A 155 5.47 2.32 11.78
C ILE A 155 5.79 3.71 11.25
N ASP A 156 7.05 4.12 11.40
CA ASP A 156 7.59 5.35 10.83
C ASP A 156 8.50 5.03 9.64
N TYR A 157 8.13 5.52 8.47
CA TYR A 157 8.86 5.32 7.22
C TYR A 157 9.67 6.54 6.83
N VAL A 158 10.90 6.29 6.40
CA VAL A 158 11.80 7.27 5.77
C VAL A 158 12.24 6.75 4.41
N GLU A 159 12.47 7.64 3.45
CA GLU A 159 12.99 7.23 2.14
C GLU A 159 14.37 6.59 2.28
N SER A 160 14.56 5.44 1.65
CA SER A 160 15.81 4.68 1.67
C SER A 160 16.05 4.02 0.32
N PRO A 161 16.69 4.72 -0.64
CA PRO A 161 16.95 4.20 -1.98
C PRO A 161 17.85 2.96 -2.01
N GLU A 162 18.69 2.79 -0.99
CA GLU A 162 19.66 1.69 -0.86
C GLU A 162 19.06 0.41 -0.26
N SER A 163 17.91 0.51 0.41
CA SER A 163 17.21 -0.63 0.99
C SER A 163 16.75 -1.60 -0.11
N ARG A 164 16.92 -2.89 0.12
CA ARG A 164 16.62 -3.94 -0.86
C ARG A 164 15.37 -4.71 -0.47
N MET A 165 14.52 -4.97 -1.44
CA MET A 165 13.36 -5.85 -1.30
C MET A 165 13.81 -7.31 -1.31
N VAL A 166 13.42 -8.08 -0.30
CA VAL A 166 13.74 -9.52 -0.18
C VAL A 166 12.46 -10.33 0.04
N PHE A 167 12.27 -11.37 -0.77
CA PHE A 167 11.23 -12.38 -0.57
C PHE A 167 11.91 -13.74 -0.48
N ARG A 168 11.54 -14.56 0.51
CA ARG A 168 12.12 -15.89 0.75
C ARG A 168 11.07 -16.98 0.67
#